data_AF-A0A0A1N1N9-F1
#
_entry.id   AF-A0A0A1N1N9-F1
#
_cell.length_a   1.000
_cell.length_b   1.000
_cell.length_c   1.000
_cell.angle_alpha   90.00
_cell.angle_beta   90.00
_cell.angle_gamma   90.00
#
_symmetry.space_group_name_H-M   'P 1'
#
loop_
_entity.id
_entity.type
_entity.pdbx_description
1 polymer ?
#
loop_
_entity_poly.entity_id
_entity_poly.type
_entity_poly.pdbx_seq_one_letter_code
_entity_poly.pdbx_strand_id
1 'polypeptide(L)'
;MSISERRASYPIQERIKIYSPDSMAKKLHELEKQPNKLVLHGVNILNKVSVDSDTAMSRIRQRRETHNRVERRRRDNLNTLVNELSTLVPRSAENGGPKCHRAKVLRYAIDYIRAMQEENNQLRQQLGQSVSPPNSPPQQDIKMSFCP
;
A
#
# COMPACT_ATOMS: atom_id res chain seq x y z
N MET A 1 -44.02 24.41 -11.16
CA MET A 1 -44.59 23.40 -12.06
C MET A 1 -43.47 22.82 -12.91
N SER A 2 -43.16 21.55 -12.74
CA SER A 2 -42.16 20.80 -13.50
C SER A 2 -42.59 20.61 -14.96
N ILE A 3 -41.62 20.27 -15.82
CA ILE A 3 -41.88 20.01 -17.25
C ILE A 3 -42.82 18.82 -17.42
N SER A 4 -42.70 17.78 -16.59
CA SER A 4 -43.59 16.63 -16.55
C SER A 4 -45.01 17.02 -16.13
N GLU A 5 -45.16 17.86 -15.09
CA GLU A 5 -46.47 18.37 -14.64
C GLU A 5 -47.14 19.22 -15.73
N ARG A 6 -46.38 20.07 -16.43
CA ARG A 6 -46.91 20.86 -17.56
C ARG A 6 -47.39 19.94 -18.71
N ARG A 7 -46.59 18.93 -19.07
CA ARG A 7 -46.92 17.99 -20.15
C ARG A 7 -48.11 17.08 -19.83
N ALA A 8 -48.37 16.81 -18.56
CA ALA A 8 -49.52 16.04 -18.12
C ALA A 8 -50.86 16.74 -18.45
N SER A 9 -50.85 18.07 -18.58
CA SER A 9 -52.01 18.90 -18.93
C SER A 9 -52.32 18.94 -20.43
N TYR A 10 -51.49 18.35 -21.29
CA TYR A 10 -51.73 18.36 -22.74
C TYR A 10 -52.84 17.38 -23.14
N PRO A 11 -53.54 17.65 -24.27
CA PRO A 11 -54.48 16.70 -24.87
C PRO A 11 -53.84 15.32 -25.07
N ILE A 12 -54.66 14.26 -24.96
CA ILE A 12 -54.16 12.88 -24.94
C ILE A 12 -53.35 12.51 -26.19
N GLN A 13 -53.74 13.02 -27.35
CA GLN A 13 -53.07 12.80 -28.63
C GLN A 13 -51.63 13.34 -28.63
N GLU A 14 -51.38 14.48 -27.99
CA GLU A 14 -50.05 15.06 -27.88
C GLU A 14 -49.20 14.33 -26.84
N ARG A 15 -49.82 13.88 -25.74
CA ARG A 15 -49.12 13.06 -24.74
C ARG A 15 -48.64 11.73 -25.34
N ILE A 16 -49.46 11.09 -26.18
CA ILE A 16 -49.10 9.85 -26.87
C ILE A 16 -47.88 10.07 -27.79
N LYS A 17 -47.79 11.20 -28.49
CA LYS A 17 -46.62 11.51 -29.32
C LYS A 17 -45.34 11.70 -28.49
N ILE A 18 -45.45 12.31 -27.33
CA ILE A 18 -44.30 12.55 -26.43
C ILE A 18 -43.82 11.25 -25.78
N TYR A 19 -44.76 10.41 -25.35
CA TYR A 19 -44.50 9.16 -24.62
C TYR A 19 -44.66 7.91 -25.49
N SER A 20 -44.59 8.04 -26.81
CA SER A 20 -44.63 6.88 -27.70
C SER A 20 -43.41 6.01 -27.47
N PRO A 21 -43.50 4.69 -27.67
CA PRO A 21 -42.38 3.77 -27.51
C PRO A 21 -41.14 4.23 -28.29
N ASP A 22 -41.32 4.69 -29.54
CA ASP A 22 -40.22 5.19 -30.38
C ASP A 22 -39.61 6.49 -29.88
N SER A 23 -40.44 7.45 -29.45
CA SER A 23 -39.96 8.73 -28.89
C SER A 23 -39.22 8.52 -27.58
N MET A 24 -39.71 7.61 -26.73
CA MET A 24 -39.09 7.24 -25.46
C MET A 24 -37.79 6.45 -25.68
N ALA A 25 -37.75 5.53 -26.64
CA ALA A 25 -36.54 4.78 -27.00
C ALA A 25 -35.45 5.71 -27.54
N LYS A 26 -35.80 6.65 -28.43
CA LYS A 26 -34.87 7.67 -28.93
C LYS A 26 -34.34 8.54 -27.80
N LYS A 27 -35.21 8.93 -26.86
CA LYS A 27 -34.81 9.72 -25.69
C LYS A 27 -33.91 8.96 -24.72
N LEU A 28 -34.13 7.66 -24.52
CA LEU A 28 -33.22 6.81 -23.73
C LEU A 28 -31.86 6.70 -24.40
N HIS A 29 -31.82 6.51 -25.72
CA HIS A 29 -30.57 6.49 -26.47
C HIS A 29 -29.83 7.83 -26.45
N GLU A 30 -30.57 8.96 -26.49
CA GLU A 30 -29.99 10.29 -26.30
C GLU A 30 -29.45 10.51 -24.88
N LEU A 31 -30.08 9.94 -23.85
CA LEU A 31 -29.57 9.97 -22.47
C LEU A 31 -28.33 9.06 -22.29
N GLU A 32 -28.26 7.91 -22.96
CA GLU A 32 -27.07 7.06 -22.98
C GLU A 32 -25.90 7.69 -23.73
N LYS A 33 -26.18 8.49 -24.78
CA LYS A 33 -25.14 9.11 -25.62
C LYS A 33 -24.51 10.37 -25.01
N GLN A 34 -25.11 10.96 -23.97
CA GLN A 34 -24.51 12.11 -23.29
C GLN A 34 -23.59 11.64 -22.16
N PRO A 35 -22.26 11.81 -22.24
CA PRO A 35 -21.46 11.79 -21.03
C PRO A 35 -21.96 12.94 -20.16
N ASN A 36 -22.25 12.67 -18.88
CA ASN A 36 -22.79 13.61 -17.89
C ASN A 36 -21.89 14.86 -17.68
N LYS A 37 -21.77 15.73 -18.67
CA LYS A 37 -21.01 16.98 -18.67
C LYS A 37 -21.98 18.12 -18.41
N LEU A 38 -22.20 18.44 -17.14
CA LEU A 38 -22.97 19.63 -16.77
C LEU A 38 -22.06 20.86 -16.94
N VAL A 39 -22.31 21.62 -18.00
CA VAL A 39 -21.64 22.89 -18.29
C VAL A 39 -22.61 24.03 -17.99
N LEU A 40 -22.19 25.00 -17.17
CA LEU A 40 -22.88 26.30 -17.04
C LEU A 40 -21.90 27.40 -17.43
N HIS A 41 -22.34 28.37 -18.23
CA HIS A 41 -21.52 29.49 -18.71
C HIS A 41 -20.16 29.07 -19.32
N GLY A 42 -20.15 27.98 -20.08
CA GLY A 42 -18.92 27.45 -20.69
C GLY A 42 -17.97 26.74 -19.73
N VAL A 43 -18.30 26.67 -18.44
CA VAL A 43 -17.49 26.00 -17.41
C VAL A 43 -18.10 24.64 -17.06
N ASN A 44 -17.31 23.58 -17.17
CA ASN A 44 -17.69 22.25 -16.69
C ASN A 44 -17.59 22.22 -15.16
N ILE A 45 -18.70 22.50 -14.47
CA ILE A 45 -18.74 22.63 -13.01
C ILE A 45 -18.40 21.32 -12.33
N LEU A 46 -18.66 20.21 -13.00
CA LEU A 46 -18.52 18.92 -12.39
C LEU A 46 -17.07 18.43 -12.29
N ASN A 47 -16.13 18.96 -13.08
CA ASN A 47 -14.73 18.50 -13.22
C ASN A 47 -14.48 16.99 -12.95
N LYS A 48 -15.47 16.14 -13.21
CA LYS A 48 -15.30 14.71 -13.28
C LYS A 48 -14.70 14.54 -14.65
N VAL A 49 -13.38 14.31 -14.67
CA VAL A 49 -12.86 13.33 -15.61
C VAL A 49 -13.89 12.21 -15.56
N SER A 50 -14.59 11.92 -16.65
CA SER A 50 -15.46 10.75 -16.72
C SER A 50 -14.52 9.55 -16.60
N VAL A 51 -14.11 9.26 -15.38
CA VAL A 51 -13.55 7.99 -15.03
C VAL A 51 -14.74 7.08 -15.22
N ASP A 52 -14.78 6.39 -16.36
CA ASP A 52 -15.56 5.18 -16.47
C ASP A 52 -15.38 4.44 -15.15
N SER A 53 -16.46 3.97 -14.54
CA SER A 53 -16.38 3.23 -13.27
C SER A 53 -15.27 2.17 -13.35
N ASP A 54 -15.06 1.59 -14.54
CA ASP A 54 -13.98 0.66 -14.87
C ASP A 54 -12.58 1.28 -14.82
N THR A 55 -12.39 2.50 -15.32
CA THR A 55 -11.11 3.23 -15.23
C THR A 55 -10.80 3.62 -13.78
N ALA A 56 -11.79 4.04 -12.99
CA ALA A 56 -11.61 4.31 -11.57
C ALA A 56 -11.28 3.04 -10.79
N MET A 57 -12.02 1.95 -11.02
CA MET A 57 -11.80 0.64 -10.40
C MET A 57 -10.44 0.06 -10.79
N SER A 58 -10.02 0.21 -12.04
CA SER A 58 -8.71 -0.23 -12.54
C SER A 58 -7.56 0.48 -11.82
N ARG A 59 -7.64 1.81 -11.66
CA ARG A 59 -6.65 2.59 -10.89
C ARG A 59 -6.56 2.15 -9.43
N ILE A 60 -7.70 1.87 -8.78
CA ILE A 60 -7.73 1.38 -7.39
C ILE A 60 -7.11 -0.02 -7.30
N ARG A 61 -7.42 -0.91 -8.26
CA ARG A 61 -6.84 -2.26 -8.34
C ARG A 61 -5.32 -2.21 -8.53
N GLN A 62 -4.84 -1.36 -9.41
CA GLN A 62 -3.40 -1.17 -9.66
C GLN A 62 -2.67 -0.65 -8.43
N ARG A 63 -3.26 0.30 -7.69
CA ARG A 63 -2.69 0.78 -6.42
C ARG A 63 -2.60 -0.35 -5.38
N ARG A 64 -3.66 -1.15 -5.23
CA ARG A 64 -3.67 -2.33 -4.34
C ARG A 64 -2.64 -3.36 -4.74
N GLU A 65 -2.51 -3.65 -6.03
CA GLU A 65 -1.54 -4.61 -6.53
C GLU A 65 -0.09 -4.14 -6.29
N THR A 66 0.18 -2.87 -6.55
CA THR A 66 1.48 -2.26 -6.30
C THR A 66 1.84 -2.35 -4.82
N HIS A 67 0.90 -1.97 -3.94
CA HIS A 67 1.06 -2.11 -2.49
C HIS A 67 1.34 -3.56 -2.09
N ASN A 68 0.54 -4.52 -2.57
CA ASN A 68 0.72 -5.94 -2.27
C ASN A 68 2.04 -6.52 -2.78
N ARG A 69 2.56 -6.00 -3.90
CA ARG A 69 3.87 -6.38 -4.44
C ARG A 69 5.00 -5.87 -3.54
N VAL A 70 4.92 -4.62 -3.11
CA VAL A 70 5.91 -4.03 -2.19
C VAL A 70 5.93 -4.77 -0.86
N GLU A 71 4.76 -5.03 -0.28
CA GLU A 71 4.68 -5.73 1.00
C GLU A 71 5.14 -7.19 0.90
N ARG A 72 4.87 -7.88 -0.21
CA ARG A 72 5.46 -9.20 -0.48
C ARG A 72 6.98 -9.15 -0.48
N ARG A 73 7.58 -8.25 -1.25
CA ARG A 73 9.05 -8.06 -1.26
C ARG A 73 9.62 -7.76 0.12
N ARG A 74 8.94 -6.91 0.90
CA ARG A 74 9.34 -6.60 2.28
C ARG A 74 9.33 -7.86 3.16
N ARG A 75 8.27 -8.66 3.09
CA ARG A 75 8.16 -9.93 3.83
C ARG A 75 9.20 -10.95 3.38
N ASP A 76 9.46 -11.05 2.08
CA ASP A 76 10.46 -11.97 1.54
C ASP A 76 11.86 -11.58 2.01
N ASN A 77 12.22 -10.29 1.99
CA ASN A 77 13.48 -9.80 2.54
C ASN A 77 13.62 -10.14 4.03
N LEU A 78 12.58 -9.87 4.85
CA LEU A 78 12.60 -10.26 6.27
C LEU A 78 12.77 -11.76 6.48
N ASN A 79 12.12 -12.59 5.65
CA ASN A 79 12.26 -14.04 5.73
C ASN A 79 13.67 -14.48 5.38
N THR A 80 14.29 -13.88 4.35
CA THR A 80 15.68 -14.16 3.98
C THR A 80 16.63 -13.83 5.13
N LEU A 81 16.51 -12.66 5.75
CA LEU A 81 17.37 -12.25 6.88
C LEU A 81 17.23 -13.19 8.09
N VAL A 82 16.00 -13.63 8.40
CA VAL A 82 15.77 -14.59 9.49
C VAL A 82 16.37 -15.96 9.15
N ASN A 83 16.26 -16.39 7.89
CA ASN A 83 16.85 -17.66 7.45
C ASN A 83 18.38 -17.61 7.50
N GLU A 84 19.00 -16.54 7.02
CA GLU A 84 20.44 -16.31 7.13
C GLU A 84 20.91 -16.34 8.59
N LEU A 85 20.22 -15.61 9.47
CA LEU A 85 20.51 -15.64 10.91
C LEU A 85 20.42 -17.05 11.50
N SER A 86 19.44 -17.85 11.06
CA SER A 86 19.26 -19.22 11.54
C SER A 86 20.43 -20.15 11.15
N THR A 87 21.12 -19.87 10.03
CA THR A 87 22.31 -20.61 9.60
C THR A 87 23.58 -20.20 10.34
N LEU A 88 23.70 -18.92 10.72
CA LEU A 88 24.88 -18.41 11.43
C LEU A 88 24.91 -18.80 12.90
N VAL A 89 23.74 -19.05 13.51
CA VAL A 89 23.63 -19.36 14.93
C VAL A 89 23.74 -20.89 15.15
N PRO A 90 24.81 -21.39 15.83
CA PRO A 90 25.11 -22.82 15.90
C PRO A 90 23.96 -23.70 16.43
N ARG A 91 23.25 -23.24 17.47
CA ARG A 91 22.10 -23.95 18.08
C ARG A 91 20.83 -23.95 17.22
N SER A 92 20.71 -23.02 16.28
CA SER A 92 19.55 -22.92 15.39
C SER A 92 19.66 -23.90 14.21
N ALA A 93 20.88 -24.19 13.75
CA ALA A 93 21.16 -25.05 12.61
C ALA A 93 20.95 -26.55 12.92
N GLU A 94 21.31 -27.03 14.13
CA GLU A 94 21.15 -28.44 14.52
C GLU A 94 19.69 -28.82 14.80
N ASN A 95 18.90 -27.91 15.37
CA ASN A 95 17.53 -28.18 15.83
C ASN A 95 16.44 -27.70 14.85
N GLY A 96 16.85 -27.09 13.74
CA GLY A 96 15.98 -26.26 12.91
C GLY A 96 16.05 -26.64 11.44
N GLY A 97 15.27 -27.65 11.03
CA GLY A 97 14.82 -27.72 9.64
C GLY A 97 14.06 -26.44 9.23
N PRO A 98 13.47 -26.37 8.02
CA PRO A 98 12.83 -25.18 7.45
C PRO A 98 11.62 -24.60 8.25
N LYS A 99 11.37 -25.11 9.46
CA LYS A 99 10.32 -24.72 10.42
C LYS A 99 10.87 -24.30 11.79
N CYS A 100 12.14 -23.91 11.91
CA CYS A 100 12.60 -23.32 13.17
C CYS A 100 11.73 -22.10 13.52
N HIS A 101 11.16 -22.07 14.73
CA HIS A 101 10.30 -20.96 15.16
C HIS A 101 11.11 -19.66 15.19
N ARG A 102 10.62 -18.62 14.50
CA ARG A 102 11.28 -17.29 14.42
C ARG A 102 11.72 -16.76 15.79
N ALA A 103 10.89 -16.91 16.82
CA ALA A 103 11.20 -16.49 18.18
C ALA A 103 12.41 -17.23 18.80
N LYS A 104 12.58 -18.52 18.49
CA LYS A 104 13.72 -19.31 18.95
C LYS A 104 15.02 -18.87 18.27
N VAL A 105 14.99 -18.66 16.96
CA VAL A 105 16.16 -18.14 16.20
C VAL A 105 16.65 -16.83 16.81
N LEU A 106 15.73 -15.90 17.10
CA LEU A 106 16.08 -14.63 17.74
C LEU A 106 16.67 -14.82 19.15
N ARG A 107 16.10 -15.73 19.96
CA ARG A 107 16.64 -16.03 21.29
C ARG A 107 18.06 -16.60 21.21
N TYR A 108 18.27 -17.60 20.35
CA TYR A 108 19.59 -18.21 20.17
C TYR A 108 20.61 -17.20 19.62
N ALA A 109 20.20 -16.28 18.74
CA ALA A 109 21.07 -15.20 18.28
C ALA A 109 21.52 -14.29 19.43
N ILE A 110 20.62 -13.90 20.33
CA ILE A 110 20.95 -13.09 21.51
C ILE A 110 21.94 -13.83 22.41
N ASP A 111 21.67 -15.09 22.72
CA ASP A 111 22.52 -15.90 23.59
C ASP A 111 23.91 -16.08 22.98
N TYR A 112 23.98 -16.32 21.66
CA TYR A 112 25.23 -16.46 20.93
C TYR A 112 26.07 -15.18 20.93
N ILE A 113 25.46 -14.01 20.68
CA ILE A 113 26.17 -12.72 20.74
C ILE A 113 26.74 -12.48 22.15
N ARG A 114 25.98 -12.78 23.21
CA ARG A 114 26.44 -12.62 24.60
C ARG A 114 27.64 -13.52 24.89
N ALA A 115 27.58 -14.79 24.50
CA ALA A 115 28.70 -15.72 24.67
C ALA A 115 29.95 -15.23 23.92
N MET A 116 29.80 -14.76 22.68
CA MET A 116 30.91 -14.22 21.88
C MET A 116 31.49 -12.94 22.47
N GLN A 117 30.68 -12.08 23.06
CA GLN A 117 31.16 -10.88 23.75
C GLN A 117 31.97 -11.24 25.00
N GLU A 118 31.53 -12.24 25.77
CA GLU A 118 32.25 -12.72 26.93
C GLU A 118 33.60 -13.34 26.55
N GLU A 119 33.63 -14.22 25.56
CA GLU A 119 34.86 -14.84 25.06
C GLU A 119 35.85 -13.78 24.53
N ASN A 120 35.37 -12.83 23.72
CA ASN A 120 36.21 -11.72 23.24
C ASN A 120 36.77 -10.89 24.40
N ASN A 121 35.99 -10.63 25.44
CA ASN A 121 36.47 -9.90 26.61
C ASN A 121 37.53 -10.69 27.39
N GLN A 122 37.39 -12.01 27.49
CA GLN A 122 38.40 -12.88 28.10
C GLN A 122 39.70 -12.87 27.29
N LEU A 123 39.62 -13.01 25.96
CA LEU A 123 40.78 -12.96 25.06
C LEU A 123 41.48 -11.59 25.12
N ARG A 124 40.73 -10.49 25.16
CA ARG A 124 41.29 -9.13 25.29
C ARG A 124 42.01 -8.93 26.62
N GLN A 125 41.49 -9.51 27.70
CA GLN A 125 42.18 -9.52 29.00
C GLN A 125 43.49 -10.32 28.94
N GLN A 126 43.49 -11.49 28.29
CA GLN A 126 44.69 -12.31 28.09
C GLN A 126 45.74 -11.59 27.23
N LEU A 127 45.33 -10.76 26.28
CA LEU A 127 46.20 -9.95 25.42
C LEU A 127 46.60 -8.60 26.04
N GLY A 128 46.21 -8.31 27.29
CA GLY A 128 46.56 -7.07 27.98
C GLY A 128 45.93 -5.80 27.39
N GLN A 129 44.87 -5.93 26.58
CA GLN A 129 44.16 -4.80 25.98
C GLN A 129 43.09 -4.28 26.95
N SER A 130 43.03 -2.95 27.15
CA SER A 130 42.06 -2.35 28.08
C SER A 130 40.62 -2.62 27.64
N VAL A 131 39.81 -3.09 28.59
CA VAL A 131 38.40 -3.42 28.38
C VAL A 131 37.61 -2.11 28.25
N SER A 132 37.39 -1.66 27.02
CA SER A 132 36.39 -0.60 26.75
C SER A 132 34.98 -1.15 27.00
N PRO A 133 34.12 -0.46 27.77
CA PRO A 133 32.80 -0.97 28.13
C PRO A 133 31.88 -1.11 26.89
N PRO A 134 31.03 -2.13 26.83
CA PRO A 134 30.19 -2.38 25.66
C PRO A 134 28.87 -1.60 25.77
N ASN A 135 28.89 -0.26 25.65
CA ASN A 135 27.69 0.54 25.31
C ASN A 135 27.92 2.05 25.12
N SER A 136 28.93 2.47 24.36
CA SER A 136 28.91 3.83 23.81
C SER A 136 28.34 3.76 22.39
N PRO A 137 27.12 4.25 22.12
CA PRO A 137 26.70 4.45 20.74
C PRO A 137 27.72 5.37 20.05
N PRO A 138 28.08 5.13 18.77
CA PRO A 138 28.89 6.10 18.05
C PRO A 138 28.13 7.44 18.09
N GLN A 139 28.71 8.45 18.75
CA GLN A 139 28.27 9.83 18.56
C GLN A 139 28.50 10.13 17.08
N GLN A 140 27.46 9.92 16.27
CA GLN A 140 27.38 10.57 14.98
C GLN A 140 27.24 12.05 15.30
N ASP A 141 28.34 12.79 15.19
CA ASP A 141 28.31 14.23 15.06
C ASP A 141 27.45 14.54 13.84
N ILE A 142 26.16 14.74 14.06
CA ILE A 142 25.25 15.34 13.09
C ILE A 142 25.72 16.79 12.99
N LYS A 143 26.71 17.00 12.12
CA LYS A 143 27.05 18.31 11.60
C LYS A 143 25.78 18.79 10.90
N MET A 144 24.99 19.59 11.61
CA MET A 144 23.88 20.35 11.06
C MET A 144 24.45 21.32 10.02
N SER A 145 24.64 20.83 8.79
CA SER A 145 24.81 21.67 7.63
C SER A 145 23.44 22.27 7.34
N PHE A 146 23.16 23.42 7.97
CA PHE A 146 22.25 24.39 7.40
C PHE A 146 22.81 24.75 6.01
N CYS A 147 22.07 24.43 4.96
CA CYS A 147 22.28 25.01 3.64
C CYS A 147 21.29 26.18 3.50
N PRO A 148 21.72 27.32 2.91
CA PRO A 148 20.93 28.54 2.84
C PRO A 148 19.68 28.41 1.96
#